data_AF-A0A381TIB4-F1
#
_entry.id   AF-A0A381TIB4-F1
#
_cell.length_a   1.000
_cell.length_b   1.000
_cell.length_c   1.000
_cell.angle_alpha   90.00
_cell.angle_beta   90.00
_cell.angle_gamma   90.00
#
_symmetry.space_group_name_H-M   'P 1'
#
loop_
_entity.id
_entity.type
_entity.pdbx_description
1 polymer ?
#
loop_
_entity_poly.entity_id
_entity_poly.type
_entity_poly.pdbx_seq_one_letter_code
_entity_poly.pdbx_strand_id
1 'polypeptide(L)'
;LKVLVSLRHSFAIRNFAPVIRLLAEQGHEIHLSFLSGDKAGSNTQAHALADKAPGVTFGRLAERKQNPWFHFRRRLRFMVDNLRYRLPMYRDASKLRERALRRLPSSHQKILSWKMFGRPWFNQLAKGALLFIEKAIPTDEVILSEVENYGPDLIIVSPLVDFGSEQVDYIKAGSQLGIPTALVVNSWDNLTNKGLMRSIPDRVYVWNETQCQEAIEHHGILENSVEVGGAPIYDRWFGQKPRASA
;
A
#
# COMPACT_ATOMS: atom_id res chain seq x y z
N LEU A 1 -12.46 -1.11 -19.19
CA LEU A 1 -12.43 -0.60 -17.80
C LEU A 1 -11.29 0.40 -17.69
N LYS A 2 -11.51 1.49 -16.94
CA LYS A 2 -10.50 2.43 -16.50
C LYS A 2 -9.98 2.01 -15.13
N VAL A 3 -8.68 1.81 -15.01
CA VAL A 3 -8.03 1.32 -13.79
C VAL A 3 -7.03 2.36 -13.31
N LEU A 4 -7.25 2.90 -12.11
CA LEU A 4 -6.26 3.75 -11.46
C LEU A 4 -5.37 2.89 -10.58
N VAL A 5 -4.06 2.89 -10.86
CA VAL A 5 -3.06 2.16 -10.07
C VAL A 5 -2.21 3.15 -9.29
N SER A 6 -2.44 3.24 -7.99
CA SER A 6 -1.61 4.02 -7.08
C SER A 6 -0.33 3.25 -6.77
N LEU A 7 0.81 3.87 -7.08
CA LEU A 7 2.15 3.39 -6.75
C LEU A 7 2.91 4.46 -5.97
N ARG A 8 3.85 4.04 -5.14
CA ARG A 8 4.64 5.01 -4.35
C ARG A 8 5.57 5.87 -5.21
N HIS A 9 6.21 5.26 -6.19
CA HIS A 9 7.18 5.88 -7.10
C HIS A 9 7.30 5.03 -8.37
N SER A 10 7.86 5.57 -9.46
CA SER A 10 7.89 4.90 -10.76
C SER A 10 8.68 3.58 -10.74
N PHE A 11 9.70 3.47 -9.87
CA PHE A 11 10.47 2.23 -9.74
C PHE A 11 9.66 1.01 -9.29
N ALA A 12 8.47 1.20 -8.69
CA ALA A 12 7.58 0.09 -8.32
C ALA A 12 6.99 -0.62 -9.54
N ILE A 13 6.96 0.04 -10.71
CA ILE A 13 6.47 -0.51 -11.98
C ILE A 13 7.16 -1.83 -12.33
N ARG A 14 8.46 -1.98 -12.01
CA ARG A 14 9.22 -3.19 -12.35
C ARG A 14 8.58 -4.49 -11.84
N ASN A 15 7.79 -4.40 -10.76
CA ASN A 15 7.12 -5.54 -10.14
C ASN A 15 5.77 -5.87 -10.80
N PHE A 16 5.17 -4.91 -11.51
CA PHE A 16 3.82 -5.00 -12.07
C PHE A 16 3.77 -4.81 -13.59
N ALA A 17 4.89 -4.44 -14.22
CA ALA A 17 4.95 -4.13 -15.65
C ALA A 17 4.36 -5.23 -16.55
N PRO A 18 4.61 -6.55 -16.31
CA PRO A 18 3.97 -7.59 -17.11
C PRO A 18 2.44 -7.56 -17.00
N VAL A 19 1.91 -7.43 -15.79
CA VAL A 19 0.46 -7.40 -15.53
C VAL A 19 -0.18 -6.15 -16.13
N ILE A 20 0.45 -4.99 -15.95
CA ILE A 20 -0.04 -3.72 -16.51
C ILE A 20 -0.08 -3.80 -18.03
N ARG A 21 0.93 -4.39 -18.68
CA ARG A 21 0.91 -4.60 -20.13
C ARG A 21 -0.21 -5.53 -20.56
N LEU A 22 -0.36 -6.68 -19.89
CA LEU A 22 -1.39 -7.65 -20.22
C LEU A 22 -2.79 -7.03 -20.12
N LEU A 23 -3.06 -6.26 -19.06
CA LEU A 23 -4.32 -5.53 -18.90
C LEU A 23 -4.53 -4.49 -20.02
N ALA A 24 -3.48 -3.75 -20.41
CA ALA A 24 -3.59 -2.79 -21.51
C ALA A 24 -3.82 -3.48 -22.87
N GLU A 25 -3.17 -4.62 -23.12
CA GLU A 25 -3.37 -5.45 -24.32
C GLU A 25 -4.79 -6.03 -24.40
N GLN A 26 -5.42 -6.27 -23.24
CA GLN A 26 -6.83 -6.67 -23.13
C GLN A 26 -7.82 -5.49 -23.32
N GLY A 27 -7.33 -4.29 -23.62
CA GLY A 27 -8.15 -3.11 -23.89
C GLY A 27 -8.56 -2.32 -22.64
N HIS A 28 -7.94 -2.56 -21.48
CA HIS A 28 -8.14 -1.72 -20.30
C HIS A 28 -7.33 -0.44 -20.39
N GLU A 29 -7.92 0.68 -19.97
CA GLU A 29 -7.21 1.95 -19.81
C GLU A 29 -6.60 1.99 -18.40
N ILE A 30 -5.30 2.24 -18.30
CA ILE A 30 -4.58 2.18 -17.03
C ILE A 30 -3.92 3.53 -16.77
N HIS A 31 -4.21 4.12 -15.62
CA HIS A 31 -3.53 5.32 -15.16
C HIS A 31 -2.66 5.02 -13.93
N LEU A 32 -1.35 5.20 -14.04
CA LEU A 32 -0.43 5.06 -12.93
C LEU A 32 -0.28 6.38 -12.19
N SER A 33 -0.76 6.46 -10.95
CA SER A 33 -0.56 7.64 -10.10
C SER A 33 0.60 7.41 -9.12
N PHE A 34 1.58 8.30 -9.13
CA PHE A 34 2.74 8.25 -8.25
C PHE A 34 2.63 9.25 -7.08
N LEU A 35 2.64 8.73 -5.85
CA LEU A 35 2.63 9.54 -4.62
C LEU A 35 3.88 10.42 -4.44
N SER A 36 5.02 9.95 -4.93
CA SER A 36 6.31 10.66 -4.86
C SER A 36 7.04 10.55 -6.18
N GLY A 37 7.75 11.63 -6.55
CA GLY A 37 8.66 11.59 -7.68
C GLY A 37 9.86 10.70 -7.39
N ASP A 38 10.46 10.15 -8.44
CA ASP A 38 11.74 9.43 -8.29
C ASP A 38 12.85 10.38 -7.80
N LYS A 39 13.88 9.84 -7.15
CA LYS A 39 15.08 10.62 -6.75
C LYS A 39 15.75 11.34 -7.93
N ALA A 40 15.55 10.85 -9.15
CA ALA A 40 16.07 11.44 -10.39
C ALA A 40 15.00 12.20 -11.20
N GLY A 41 13.74 12.24 -10.78
CA GLY A 41 12.65 12.96 -11.43
C GLY A 41 12.27 12.51 -12.85
N SER A 42 12.96 11.52 -13.44
CA SER A 42 12.84 11.21 -14.87
C SER A 42 11.68 10.28 -15.24
N ASN A 43 11.01 9.63 -14.27
CA ASN A 43 9.92 8.66 -14.49
C ASN A 43 10.24 7.65 -15.63
N THR A 44 11.51 7.29 -15.81
CA THR A 44 11.96 6.54 -17.01
C THR A 44 11.26 5.20 -17.16
N GLN A 45 10.96 4.52 -16.04
CA GLN A 45 10.23 3.26 -16.06
C GLN A 45 8.78 3.42 -16.52
N ALA A 46 8.15 4.56 -16.21
CA ALA A 46 6.78 4.85 -16.62
C ALA A 46 6.71 5.19 -18.10
N HIS A 47 7.63 6.03 -18.60
CA HIS A 47 7.77 6.28 -20.04
C HIS A 47 8.00 4.98 -20.82
N ALA A 48 8.99 4.18 -20.40
CA ALA A 48 9.30 2.91 -21.07
C ALA A 48 8.14 1.89 -21.05
N LEU A 49 7.20 2.02 -20.11
CA LEU A 49 5.99 1.22 -20.09
C LEU A 49 4.92 1.78 -21.03
N ALA A 50 4.64 3.07 -20.96
CA ALA A 50 3.65 3.75 -21.81
C ALA A 50 4.01 3.65 -23.30
N ASP A 51 5.30 3.78 -23.65
CA ASP A 51 5.80 3.62 -25.02
C ASP A 51 5.51 2.23 -25.60
N LYS A 52 5.37 1.22 -24.74
CA LYS A 52 5.11 -0.18 -25.12
C LYS A 52 3.64 -0.60 -24.96
N ALA A 53 2.82 0.24 -24.35
CA ALA A 53 1.43 -0.07 -23.99
C ALA A 53 0.57 1.19 -24.15
N PRO A 54 -0.02 1.43 -25.34
CA PRO A 54 -0.74 2.66 -25.65
C PRO A 54 -1.92 2.99 -24.72
N GLY A 55 -2.48 1.98 -24.03
CA GLY A 55 -3.54 2.15 -23.02
C GLY A 55 -3.04 2.60 -21.64
N VAL A 56 -1.72 2.80 -21.46
CA VAL A 56 -1.11 3.17 -20.18
C VAL A 56 -0.72 4.64 -20.17
N THR A 57 -1.31 5.36 -19.22
CA THR A 57 -0.94 6.74 -18.88
C THR A 57 -0.35 6.80 -17.48
N PHE A 58 0.33 7.89 -17.14
CA PHE A 58 0.85 8.06 -15.80
C PHE A 58 0.91 9.53 -15.40
N GLY A 59 0.84 9.78 -14.10
CA GLY A 59 0.86 11.10 -13.50
C GLY A 59 1.57 11.10 -12.16
N ARG A 60 2.02 12.27 -11.74
CA ARG A 60 2.46 12.50 -10.36
C ARG A 60 1.33 13.18 -9.62
N LEU A 61 0.98 12.62 -8.46
CA LEU A 61 0.00 13.23 -7.57
C LEU A 61 0.48 14.63 -7.16
N ALA A 62 -0.45 15.60 -7.15
CA ALA A 62 -0.15 16.96 -6.75
C ALA A 62 0.34 17.03 -5.29
N GLU A 63 1.05 18.11 -4.95
CA GLU A 63 1.62 18.25 -3.61
C GLU A 63 0.53 18.47 -2.55
N ARG A 64 0.57 17.65 -1.48
CA ARG A 64 -0.44 17.63 -0.42
C ARG A 64 -0.01 18.29 0.90
N LYS A 65 1.19 18.84 0.97
CA LYS A 65 1.75 19.40 2.24
C LYS A 65 0.92 20.56 2.80
N GLN A 66 0.14 21.23 1.95
CA GLN A 66 -0.73 22.33 2.35
C GLN A 66 -2.00 21.86 3.06
N ASN A 67 -2.36 20.58 2.96
CA ASN A 67 -3.52 20.02 3.65
C ASN A 67 -3.28 19.99 5.18
N PRO A 68 -4.13 20.64 6.01
CA PRO A 68 -3.99 20.67 7.47
C PRO A 68 -3.92 19.28 8.11
N TRP A 69 -4.59 18.29 7.50
CA TRP A 69 -4.63 16.92 8.00
C TRP A 69 -3.41 16.10 7.62
N PHE A 70 -2.56 16.57 6.70
CA PHE A 70 -1.48 15.78 6.10
C PHE A 70 -0.49 15.25 7.15
N HIS A 71 0.05 16.14 7.97
CA HIS A 71 1.01 15.76 9.01
C HIS A 71 0.35 14.98 10.14
N PHE A 72 -0.89 15.31 10.47
CA PHE A 72 -1.66 14.65 11.52
C PHE A 72 -1.96 13.19 11.18
N ARG A 73 -2.58 12.93 10.01
CA ARG A 73 -2.91 11.56 9.57
C ARG A 73 -1.66 10.70 9.46
N ARG A 74 -0.57 11.23 8.91
CA ARG A 74 0.69 10.49 8.77
C ARG A 74 1.26 10.09 10.12
N ARG A 75 1.21 11.00 11.11
CA ARG A 75 1.66 10.71 12.48
C ARG A 75 0.77 9.68 13.16
N LEU A 76 -0.54 9.81 13.04
CA LEU A 76 -1.52 8.85 13.55
C LEU A 76 -1.26 7.45 13.00
N ARG A 77 -1.10 7.35 11.68
CA ARG A 77 -0.79 6.10 10.99
C ARG A 77 0.52 5.49 11.49
N PHE A 78 1.59 6.27 11.66
CA PHE A 78 2.84 5.74 12.25
C PHE A 78 2.66 5.25 13.69
N MET A 79 1.81 5.88 14.50
CA MET A 79 1.52 5.39 15.85
C MET A 79 0.82 4.03 15.80
N VAL A 80 -0.20 3.86 14.95
CA VAL A 80 -0.87 2.56 14.74
C VAL A 80 0.13 1.47 14.35
N ASP A 81 1.06 1.76 13.43
CA ASP A 81 2.10 0.79 13.05
C ASP A 81 3.00 0.43 14.22
N ASN A 82 3.35 1.39 15.08
CA ASN A 82 4.21 1.09 16.22
C ASN A 82 3.50 0.23 17.27
N LEU A 83 2.18 0.40 17.47
CA LEU A 83 1.38 -0.48 18.32
C LEU A 83 1.31 -1.91 17.79
N ARG A 84 1.37 -2.10 16.46
CA ARG A 84 1.47 -3.44 15.85
C ARG A 84 2.72 -4.19 16.34
N TYR A 85 3.88 -3.53 16.47
CA TYR A 85 5.13 -4.14 16.96
C TYR A 85 5.16 -4.45 18.47
N ARG A 86 4.04 -4.24 19.18
CA ARG A 86 3.81 -4.69 20.55
C ARG A 86 3.08 -6.04 20.63
N LEU A 87 2.57 -6.55 19.51
CA LEU A 87 1.89 -7.84 19.48
C LEU A 87 2.86 -9.00 19.78
N PRO A 88 2.37 -10.12 20.36
CA PRO A 88 3.21 -11.25 20.74
C PRO A 88 4.10 -11.79 19.62
N MET A 89 3.60 -11.83 18.37
CA MET A 89 4.36 -12.30 17.21
C MET A 89 5.62 -11.46 16.90
N TYR A 90 5.70 -10.24 17.42
CA TYR A 90 6.88 -9.36 17.27
C TYR A 90 7.74 -9.29 18.53
N ARG A 91 7.55 -10.17 19.52
CA ARG A 91 8.30 -10.16 20.79
C ARG A 91 9.80 -10.06 20.54
N ASP A 92 10.30 -10.91 19.64
CA ASP A 92 11.71 -11.10 19.33
C ASP A 92 12.18 -10.27 18.11
N ALA A 93 11.28 -9.47 17.51
CA ALA A 93 11.55 -8.64 16.33
C ALA A 93 12.10 -7.24 16.67
N SER A 94 13.15 -7.17 17.50
CA SER A 94 13.73 -5.91 18.02
C SER A 94 14.09 -4.91 16.91
N LYS A 95 14.79 -5.36 15.86
CA LYS A 95 15.20 -4.51 14.72
C LYS A 95 14.01 -3.90 13.98
N LEU A 96 12.92 -4.66 13.80
CA LEU A 96 11.72 -4.14 13.14
C LEU A 96 11.00 -3.12 14.02
N ARG A 97 10.92 -3.38 15.32
CA ARG A 97 10.36 -2.45 16.30
C ARG A 97 11.14 -1.13 16.33
N GLU A 98 12.46 -1.17 16.37
CA GLU A 98 13.31 0.03 16.30
C GLU A 98 13.14 0.78 14.97
N ARG A 99 13.05 0.05 13.85
CA ARG A 99 12.78 0.65 12.54
C ARG A 99 11.43 1.38 12.52
N ALA A 100 10.40 0.81 13.13
CA ALA A 100 9.09 1.45 13.27
C ALA A 100 9.16 2.71 14.16
N LEU A 101 9.84 2.61 15.32
CA LEU A 101 9.96 3.70 16.29
C LEU A 101 10.69 4.91 15.75
N ARG A 102 11.76 4.71 14.96
CA ARG A 102 12.54 5.78 14.33
C ARG A 102 11.74 6.67 13.36
N ARG A 103 10.53 6.26 12.95
CA ARG A 103 9.64 7.07 12.09
C ARG A 103 8.79 8.07 12.87
N LEU A 104 8.75 7.95 14.19
CA LEU A 104 8.04 8.86 15.07
C LEU A 104 8.98 9.93 15.65
N PRO A 105 8.47 11.14 15.96
CA PRO A 105 9.21 12.11 16.75
C PRO A 105 9.60 11.55 18.13
N SER A 106 10.71 12.03 18.71
CA SER A 106 11.23 11.54 20.00
C SER A 106 10.21 11.60 21.14
N SER A 107 9.32 12.59 21.15
CA SER A 107 8.22 12.68 22.13
C SER A 107 7.26 11.50 22.06
N HIS A 108 6.92 11.05 20.85
CA HIS A 108 6.00 9.94 20.63
C HIS A 108 6.67 8.59 20.90
N GLN A 109 7.97 8.48 20.62
CA GLN A 109 8.75 7.29 21.02
C GLN A 109 8.72 7.08 22.54
N LYS A 110 8.85 8.17 23.33
CA LYS A 110 8.75 8.14 24.79
C LYS A 110 7.36 7.74 25.28
N ILE A 111 6.29 8.22 24.64
CA ILE A 111 4.92 7.81 24.99
C ILE A 111 4.75 6.31 24.75
N LEU A 112 5.17 5.82 23.59
CA LEU A 112 5.04 4.42 23.23
C LEU A 112 5.96 3.48 24.01
N SER A 113 6.96 4.00 24.74
CA SER A 113 7.80 3.19 25.64
C SER A 113 7.15 2.92 27.00
N TRP A 114 6.01 3.56 27.32
CA TRP A 114 5.30 3.33 28.56
C TRP A 114 4.84 1.87 28.69
N LYS A 115 5.04 1.27 29.89
CA LYS A 115 4.74 -0.14 30.17
C LYS A 115 3.30 -0.55 29.88
N MET A 116 2.36 0.40 29.94
CA MET A 116 0.94 0.13 29.65
C MET A 116 0.71 -0.35 28.21
N PHE A 117 1.48 0.15 27.22
CA PHE A 117 1.40 -0.32 25.83
C PHE A 117 1.97 -1.73 25.63
N GLY A 118 2.62 -2.31 26.65
CA GLY A 118 2.99 -3.72 26.68
C GLY A 118 1.84 -4.63 27.11
N ARG A 119 0.75 -4.09 27.69
CA ARG A 119 -0.43 -4.89 28.08
C ARG A 119 -1.31 -5.13 26.86
N PRO A 120 -1.65 -6.39 26.49
CA PRO A 120 -2.39 -6.69 25.27
C PRO A 120 -3.71 -5.93 25.13
N TRP A 121 -4.52 -5.89 26.19
CA TRP A 121 -5.83 -5.22 26.19
C TRP A 121 -5.70 -3.71 25.96
N PHE A 122 -4.72 -3.06 26.59
CA PHE A 122 -4.54 -1.61 26.46
C PHE A 122 -3.99 -1.27 25.07
N ASN A 123 -3.06 -2.08 24.56
CA ASN A 123 -2.56 -1.94 23.19
C ASN A 123 -3.68 -2.09 22.15
N GLN A 124 -4.60 -3.05 22.35
CA GLN A 124 -5.74 -3.25 21.47
C GLN A 124 -6.75 -2.09 21.55
N LEU A 125 -7.04 -1.60 22.75
CA LEU A 125 -7.89 -0.43 22.95
C LEU A 125 -7.29 0.83 22.30
N ALA A 126 -5.99 1.08 22.51
CA ALA A 126 -5.28 2.19 21.89
C ALA A 126 -5.27 2.07 20.36
N LYS A 127 -4.99 0.88 19.81
CA LYS A 127 -5.08 0.60 18.37
C LYS A 127 -6.48 0.91 17.85
N GLY A 128 -7.53 0.43 18.53
CA GLY A 128 -8.93 0.66 18.16
C GLY A 128 -9.30 2.15 18.14
N ALA A 129 -8.92 2.89 19.19
CA ALA A 129 -9.15 4.34 19.27
C ALA A 129 -8.43 5.10 18.14
N LEU A 130 -7.17 4.78 17.85
CA LEU A 130 -6.43 5.44 16.76
C LEU A 130 -7.01 5.08 15.38
N LEU A 131 -7.48 3.85 15.17
CA LEU A 131 -8.16 3.45 13.94
C LEU A 131 -9.54 4.12 13.78
N PHE A 132 -10.26 4.34 14.89
CA PHE A 132 -11.50 5.09 14.89
C PHE A 132 -11.26 6.56 14.48
N ILE A 133 -10.24 7.19 15.06
CA ILE A 133 -9.82 8.55 14.67
C ILE A 133 -9.42 8.56 13.18
N GLU A 134 -8.62 7.58 12.73
CA GLU A 134 -8.21 7.47 11.33
C GLU A 134 -9.43 7.40 10.40
N LYS A 135 -10.46 6.64 10.77
CA LYS A 135 -11.71 6.55 10.00
C LYS A 135 -12.44 7.89 9.92
N ALA A 136 -12.46 8.66 11.01
CA ALA A 136 -13.14 9.96 11.10
C ALA A 136 -12.42 11.10 10.35
N ILE A 137 -11.10 11.01 10.12
CA ILE A 137 -10.37 12.01 9.32
C ILE A 137 -10.89 12.00 7.87
N PRO A 138 -11.22 13.14 7.27
CA PRO A 138 -11.68 13.21 5.88
C PRO A 138 -10.65 12.62 4.89
N THR A 139 -11.15 12.05 3.80
CA THR A 139 -10.35 11.64 2.64
C THR A 139 -9.49 12.82 2.18
N ASP A 140 -8.27 12.56 1.71
CA ASP A 140 -7.43 13.63 1.17
C ASP A 140 -8.06 14.21 -0.11
N GLU A 141 -8.31 15.52 -0.13
CA GLU A 141 -9.00 16.20 -1.25
C GLU A 141 -8.24 16.05 -2.58
N VAL A 142 -6.90 16.07 -2.56
CA VAL A 142 -6.11 15.94 -3.80
C VAL A 142 -6.25 14.54 -4.39
N ILE A 143 -6.24 13.50 -3.54
CA ILE A 143 -6.50 12.12 -3.98
C ILE A 143 -7.94 11.96 -4.44
N LEU A 144 -8.90 12.53 -3.70
CA LEU A 144 -10.32 12.46 -4.07
C LEU A 144 -10.55 13.11 -5.45
N SER A 145 -10.04 14.32 -5.67
CA SER A 145 -10.16 15.01 -6.95
C SER A 145 -9.44 14.29 -8.09
N GLU A 146 -8.28 13.66 -7.85
CA GLU A 146 -7.63 12.82 -8.88
C GLU A 146 -8.53 11.65 -9.30
N VAL A 147 -9.12 10.95 -8.34
CA VAL A 147 -10.02 9.83 -8.60
C VAL A 147 -11.29 10.31 -9.31
N GLU A 148 -11.91 11.40 -8.88
CA GLU A 148 -13.11 11.98 -9.51
C GLU A 148 -12.83 12.42 -10.96
N ASN A 149 -11.72 13.12 -11.19
CA ASN A 149 -11.37 13.61 -12.52
C ASN A 149 -11.04 12.48 -13.50
N TYR A 150 -10.39 11.42 -13.02
CA TYR A 150 -10.08 10.27 -13.87
C TYR A 150 -11.29 9.37 -14.12
N GLY A 151 -12.18 9.23 -13.12
CA GLY A 151 -13.36 8.38 -13.15
C GLY A 151 -13.03 6.89 -13.37
N PRO A 152 -12.22 6.25 -12.51
CA PRO A 152 -11.87 4.84 -12.66
C PRO A 152 -13.04 3.92 -12.30
N ASP A 153 -13.09 2.77 -12.97
CA ASP A 153 -13.97 1.65 -12.62
C ASP A 153 -13.35 0.79 -11.50
N LEU A 154 -12.04 0.89 -11.26
CA LEU A 154 -11.29 0.12 -10.26
C LEU A 154 -10.07 0.92 -9.77
N ILE A 155 -9.81 0.88 -8.47
CA ILE A 155 -8.61 1.45 -7.86
C ILE A 155 -7.73 0.33 -7.32
N ILE A 156 -6.51 0.22 -7.85
CA ILE A 156 -5.49 -0.70 -7.37
C ILE A 156 -4.45 0.09 -6.58
N VAL A 157 -4.07 -0.41 -5.40
CA VAL A 157 -3.03 0.21 -4.57
C VAL A 157 -1.87 -0.76 -4.34
N SER A 158 -0.64 -0.26 -4.46
CA SER A 158 0.54 -1.01 -4.01
C SER A 158 1.74 -0.12 -3.65
N PRO A 159 2.33 -0.23 -2.44
CA PRO A 159 1.93 -1.05 -1.30
C PRO A 159 1.00 -0.33 -0.29
N LEU A 160 -0.19 -0.89 0.00
CA LEU A 160 -1.08 -0.33 1.03
C LEU A 160 -0.53 -0.44 2.47
N VAL A 161 0.34 -1.42 2.71
CA VAL A 161 0.86 -1.78 4.03
C VAL A 161 2.15 -1.06 4.40
N ASP A 162 2.59 -0.05 3.65
CA ASP A 162 3.77 0.72 4.01
C ASP A 162 3.59 1.46 5.36
N PHE A 163 4.71 1.78 6.01
CA PHE A 163 4.68 2.54 7.26
C PHE A 163 4.07 3.93 7.02
N GLY A 164 3.04 4.28 7.79
CA GLY A 164 2.34 5.54 7.63
C GLY A 164 1.69 5.72 6.26
N SER A 165 1.29 4.62 5.60
CA SER A 165 0.89 4.63 4.19
C SER A 165 -0.15 5.70 3.85
N GLU A 166 0.12 6.41 2.77
CA GLU A 166 -0.77 7.44 2.21
C GLU A 166 -1.80 6.83 1.26
N GLN A 167 -1.57 5.58 0.83
CA GLN A 167 -2.49 4.87 -0.07
C GLN A 167 -3.80 4.45 0.62
N VAL A 168 -3.87 4.59 1.94
CA VAL A 168 -5.13 4.48 2.70
C VAL A 168 -6.19 5.43 2.14
N ASP A 169 -5.78 6.62 1.68
CA ASP A 169 -6.72 7.62 1.16
C ASP A 169 -7.32 7.25 -0.20
N TYR A 170 -6.65 6.42 -1.00
CA TYR A 170 -7.24 5.83 -2.22
C TYR A 170 -8.33 4.82 -1.89
N ILE A 171 -8.14 4.02 -0.84
CA ILE A 171 -9.19 3.09 -0.36
C ILE A 171 -10.40 3.86 0.15
N LYS A 172 -10.18 4.95 0.89
CA LYS A 172 -11.26 5.84 1.35
C LYS A 172 -11.98 6.52 0.18
N ALA A 173 -11.24 7.02 -0.81
CA ALA A 173 -11.83 7.61 -2.02
C ALA A 173 -12.70 6.61 -2.77
N GLY A 174 -12.23 5.37 -2.95
CA GLY A 174 -13.01 4.30 -3.57
C GLY A 174 -14.31 4.02 -2.79
N SER A 175 -14.22 3.86 -1.47
CA SER A 175 -15.40 3.69 -0.62
C SER A 175 -16.38 4.86 -0.66
N GLN A 176 -15.90 6.11 -0.75
CA GLN A 176 -16.73 7.31 -0.81
C GLN A 176 -17.45 7.45 -2.15
N LEU A 177 -16.81 7.02 -3.24
CA LEU A 177 -17.32 7.13 -4.61
C LEU A 177 -18.02 5.85 -5.11
N GLY A 178 -18.04 4.79 -4.30
CA GLY A 178 -18.60 3.49 -4.71
C GLY A 178 -17.75 2.74 -5.74
N ILE A 179 -16.46 3.05 -5.83
CA ILE A 179 -15.52 2.44 -6.77
C ILE A 179 -14.82 1.27 -6.06
N PRO A 180 -14.83 0.04 -6.63
CA PRO A 180 -14.15 -1.10 -6.04
C PRO A 180 -12.64 -0.87 -5.94
N THR A 181 -12.04 -1.45 -4.92
CA THR A 181 -10.64 -1.26 -4.56
C THR A 181 -9.92 -2.59 -4.37
N ALA A 182 -8.66 -2.64 -4.77
CA ALA A 182 -7.82 -3.82 -4.60
C ALA A 182 -6.41 -3.48 -4.12
N LEU A 183 -5.88 -4.30 -3.23
CA LEU A 183 -4.44 -4.33 -2.93
C LEU A 183 -3.79 -5.47 -3.72
N VAL A 184 -2.73 -5.16 -4.44
CA VAL A 184 -1.82 -6.20 -4.97
C VAL A 184 -0.53 -6.18 -4.14
N VAL A 185 -0.25 -7.27 -3.43
CA VAL A 185 0.91 -7.36 -2.54
C VAL A 185 2.21 -7.36 -3.36
N ASN A 186 3.08 -6.39 -3.06
CA ASN A 186 4.27 -6.10 -3.86
C ASN A 186 5.48 -7.02 -3.59
N SER A 187 5.54 -7.66 -2.43
CA SER A 187 6.73 -8.39 -1.97
C SER A 187 6.34 -9.47 -0.98
N TRP A 188 7.15 -10.52 -0.90
CA TRP A 188 6.95 -11.67 -0.03
C TRP A 188 6.85 -11.31 1.47
N ASP A 189 7.51 -10.23 1.91
CA ASP A 189 7.64 -9.81 3.32
C ASP A 189 6.67 -8.70 3.75
N ASN A 190 5.81 -8.23 2.84
CA ASN A 190 5.04 -7.00 3.05
C ASN A 190 3.99 -7.11 4.17
N LEU A 191 3.34 -8.27 4.31
CA LEU A 191 2.26 -8.48 5.27
C LEU A 191 2.76 -8.75 6.70
N THR A 192 4.06 -9.01 6.88
CA THR A 192 4.63 -9.33 8.20
C THR A 192 5.53 -8.23 8.74
N ASN A 193 6.26 -7.48 7.91
CA ASN A 193 7.34 -6.60 8.40
C ASN A 193 7.15 -5.09 8.15
N LYS A 194 5.97 -4.68 7.68
CA LYS A 194 5.63 -3.29 7.38
C LYS A 194 4.59 -2.74 8.36
N GLY A 195 3.75 -1.83 7.89
CA GLY A 195 2.63 -1.27 8.62
C GLY A 195 1.37 -2.14 8.58
N LEU A 196 0.31 -1.62 9.16
CA LEU A 196 -1.02 -2.24 9.17
C LEU A 196 -1.85 -1.84 7.94
N MET A 197 -2.68 -2.74 7.45
CA MET A 197 -3.76 -2.40 6.52
C MET A 197 -4.88 -1.75 7.32
N ARG A 198 -4.99 -0.41 7.27
CA ARG A 198 -5.87 0.37 8.15
C ARG A 198 -7.28 0.54 7.58
N SER A 199 -7.36 0.65 6.27
CA SER A 199 -8.58 0.58 5.49
C SER A 199 -8.51 -0.70 4.68
N ILE A 200 -9.62 -1.45 4.70
CA ILE A 200 -9.70 -2.76 4.06
C ILE A 200 -10.17 -2.54 2.61
N PRO A 201 -9.39 -2.93 1.59
CA PRO A 201 -9.85 -2.94 0.21
C PRO A 201 -10.83 -4.09 -0.02
N ASP A 202 -11.60 -4.03 -1.09
CA ASP A 202 -12.58 -5.06 -1.44
C ASP A 202 -11.90 -6.40 -1.80
N ARG A 203 -10.71 -6.32 -2.40
CA ARG A 203 -9.88 -7.48 -2.77
C ARG A 203 -8.42 -7.31 -2.35
N VAL A 204 -7.79 -8.41 -1.94
CA VAL A 204 -6.35 -8.50 -1.65
C VAL A 204 -5.73 -9.65 -2.43
N TYR A 205 -4.86 -9.33 -3.38
CA TYR A 205 -4.11 -10.33 -4.15
C TYR A 205 -2.75 -10.60 -3.50
N VAL A 206 -2.50 -11.86 -3.18
CA VAL A 206 -1.29 -12.37 -2.52
C VAL A 206 -0.56 -13.40 -3.37
N TRP A 207 0.69 -13.71 -3.02
CA TRP A 207 1.53 -14.59 -3.83
C TRP A 207 1.29 -16.08 -3.58
N ASN A 208 0.86 -16.45 -2.37
CA ASN A 208 0.72 -17.83 -1.94
C ASN A 208 -0.18 -17.94 -0.70
N GLU A 209 -0.45 -19.18 -0.27
CA GLU A 209 -1.29 -19.48 0.90
C GLU A 209 -0.72 -18.95 2.22
N THR A 210 0.61 -18.91 2.36
CA THR A 210 1.23 -18.30 3.56
C THR A 210 0.85 -16.83 3.67
N GLN A 211 0.93 -16.07 2.57
CA GLN A 211 0.50 -14.68 2.56
C GLN A 211 -1.02 -14.52 2.73
N CYS A 212 -1.82 -15.51 2.31
CA CYS A 212 -3.25 -15.53 2.58
C CYS A 212 -3.52 -15.56 4.10
N GLN A 213 -2.86 -16.49 4.80
CA GLN A 213 -2.92 -16.59 6.26
C GLN A 213 -2.41 -15.31 6.94
N GLU A 214 -1.30 -14.73 6.47
CA GLU A 214 -0.78 -13.46 7.00
C GLU A 214 -1.77 -12.30 6.82
N ALA A 215 -2.49 -12.23 5.69
CA ALA A 215 -3.52 -11.22 5.47
C ALA A 215 -4.68 -11.37 6.47
N ILE A 216 -5.15 -12.60 6.69
CA ILE A 216 -6.25 -12.88 7.63
C ILE A 216 -5.79 -12.59 9.07
N GLU A 217 -4.73 -13.24 9.53
CA GLU A 217 -4.30 -13.22 10.92
C GLU A 217 -3.71 -11.87 11.35
N HIS A 218 -2.92 -11.23 10.49
CA HIS A 218 -2.16 -10.04 10.88
C HIS A 218 -2.84 -8.74 10.46
N HIS A 219 -3.71 -8.78 9.45
CA HIS A 219 -4.40 -7.60 8.93
C HIS A 219 -5.92 -7.66 9.15
N GLY A 220 -6.49 -8.80 9.55
CA GLY A 220 -7.92 -8.93 9.80
C GLY A 220 -8.76 -8.89 8.53
N ILE A 221 -8.19 -9.34 7.41
CA ILE A 221 -8.89 -9.42 6.13
C ILE A 221 -9.79 -10.65 6.14
N LEU A 222 -10.99 -10.53 5.56
CA LEU A 222 -11.88 -11.67 5.39
C LEU A 222 -11.27 -12.62 4.35
N GLU A 223 -11.31 -13.92 4.63
CA GLU A 223 -10.76 -14.96 3.74
C GLU A 223 -11.34 -14.86 2.33
N ASN A 224 -12.65 -14.63 2.22
CA ASN A 224 -13.34 -14.49 0.93
C ASN A 224 -12.95 -13.22 0.14
N SER A 225 -12.17 -12.30 0.71
CA SER A 225 -11.62 -11.10 0.07
C SER A 225 -10.15 -11.28 -0.36
N VAL A 226 -9.51 -12.39 -0.01
CA VAL A 226 -8.12 -12.68 -0.36
C VAL A 226 -8.06 -13.67 -1.51
N GLU A 227 -7.20 -13.40 -2.50
CA GLU A 227 -7.01 -14.26 -3.65
C GLU A 227 -5.52 -14.52 -3.90
N VAL A 228 -5.16 -15.79 -4.09
CA VAL A 228 -3.79 -16.21 -4.39
C VAL A 228 -3.55 -16.08 -5.90
N GLY A 229 -2.83 -15.03 -6.31
CA GLY A 229 -2.55 -14.73 -7.71
C GLY A 229 -1.11 -15.02 -8.16
N GLY A 230 -0.24 -15.48 -7.26
CA GLY A 230 1.18 -15.66 -7.56
C GLY A 230 1.99 -14.36 -7.48
N ALA A 231 3.23 -14.41 -7.95
CA ALA A 231 4.21 -13.34 -7.80
C ALA A 231 4.59 -12.75 -9.16
N PRO A 232 3.92 -11.67 -9.63
CA PRO A 232 3.99 -11.28 -11.04
C PRO A 232 5.38 -10.85 -11.54
N ILE A 233 6.24 -10.43 -10.62
CA ILE A 233 7.65 -10.09 -10.93
C ILE A 233 8.44 -11.32 -11.46
N TYR A 234 7.99 -12.54 -11.12
CA TYR A 234 8.68 -13.77 -11.48
C TYR A 234 8.11 -14.45 -12.73
N ASP A 235 6.96 -14.04 -13.25
CA ASP A 235 6.30 -14.64 -14.42
C ASP A 235 7.25 -14.79 -15.62
N ARG A 236 8.09 -13.78 -15.83
CA ARG A 236 9.08 -13.74 -16.92
C ARG A 236 10.13 -14.86 -16.87
N TRP A 237 10.30 -15.57 -15.76
CA TRP A 237 11.27 -16.65 -15.63
C TRP A 237 10.70 -18.00 -16.06
N PHE A 238 9.39 -18.21 -15.94
CA PHE A 238 8.75 -19.48 -16.32
C PHE A 238 8.84 -19.77 -17.83
N GLY A 239 8.98 -18.75 -18.67
CA GLY A 239 9.18 -18.89 -20.12
C GLY A 239 10.63 -18.96 -20.58
N GLN A 240 11.63 -18.87 -19.68
CA GLN A 240 13.04 -18.84 -20.08
C GLN A 240 13.61 -20.25 -20.25
N LYS A 241 14.34 -20.46 -21.34
CA LYS A 241 15.14 -21.67 -21.56
C LYS A 241 16.61 -21.39 -21.23
N PRO A 242 17.32 -22.30 -20.54
CA PRO A 242 18.75 -22.15 -20.29
C PRO A 242 19.50 -21.93 -21.60
N ARG A 243 20.44 -20.98 -21.60
CA ARG A 243 21.43 -20.82 -22.67
C ARG A 243 22.79 -21.04 -22.04
N ALA A 244 23.60 -21.92 -22.64
CA ALA A 244 25.00 -22.05 -22.25
C ALA A 244 25.74 -20.78 -22.65
N SER A 245 26.59 -20.25 -21.76
CA SER A 245 27.56 -19.23 -22.13
C SER A 245 28.57 -19.86 -23.09
N ALA A 246 28.79 -19.21 -24.23
CA ALA A 246 29.84 -19.58 -25.18
C ALA A 246 31.23 -19.29 -24.62
#